data_AF-A0A1F8X5W8-F1
#
_entry.id   AF-A0A1F8X5W8-F1
#
_cell.length_a   1.000
_cell.length_b   1.000
_cell.length_c   1.000
_cell.angle_alpha   90.00
_cell.angle_beta   90.00
_cell.angle_gamma   90.00
#
_symmetry.space_group_name_H-M   'P 1'
#
loop_
_entity.id
_entity.type
_entity.pdbx_description
1 polymer ?
#
loop_
_entity_poly.entity_id
_entity_poly.type
_entity_poly.pdbx_seq_one_letter_code
_entity_poly.pdbx_strand_id
1 'polypeptide(L)' 'MAGLDLNTASFEEIAGINGISKERAQVLLDYREEHGRFRSWDDVRCVPGFSQYLIEQLKKGGATFNGGVQNDAGR' A
#
# COMPACT_ATOMS: atom_id res chain seq x y z
N MET A 1 2.22 12.19 11.06
CA MET A 1 1.67 10.85 10.76
C MET A 1 2.38 10.40 9.51
N ALA A 2 3.24 9.40 9.62
CA ALA A 2 4.03 8.90 8.50
C ALA A 2 3.07 8.31 7.47
N GLY A 3 3.08 8.87 6.26
CA GLY A 3 2.34 8.30 5.15
C GLY A 3 3.06 7.04 4.69
N LEU A 4 2.35 5.92 4.58
CA LEU A 4 2.90 4.67 4.05
C LEU A 4 2.71 4.65 2.55
N ASP A 5 3.77 4.86 1.79
CA ASP A 5 3.67 4.90 0.33
C ASP A 5 3.53 3.51 -0.27
N LEU A 6 2.38 3.12 -0.82
CA LEU A 6 2.17 1.77 -1.39
C LEU A 6 3.14 1.44 -2.53
N ASN A 7 3.66 2.47 -3.19
CA ASN A 7 4.64 2.34 -4.26
C ASN A 7 6.05 1.98 -3.76
N THR A 8 6.41 2.37 -2.54
CA THR A 8 7.73 2.15 -1.94
C THR A 8 7.70 1.28 -0.70
N ALA A 9 6.50 1.02 -0.16
CA ALA A 9 6.28 0.24 1.03
C ALA A 9 6.76 -1.18 0.79
N SER A 10 7.37 -1.71 1.85
CA SER A 10 7.84 -3.07 1.93
C SER A 10 6.68 -4.00 2.23
N PHE A 11 6.88 -5.30 1.96
CA PHE A 11 5.92 -6.34 2.31
C PHE A 11 5.44 -6.25 3.76
N GLU A 12 6.38 -6.07 4.70
CA GLU A 12 6.07 -6.01 6.13
C GLU A 12 5.27 -4.76 6.51
N GLU A 13 5.53 -3.63 5.85
CA GLU A 13 4.78 -2.39 6.07
C GLU A 13 3.33 -2.56 5.62
N ILE A 14 3.11 -3.14 4.44
CA ILE A 14 1.77 -3.40 3.90
C ILE A 14 1.05 -4.46 4.74
N ALA A 15 1.73 -5.55 5.11
CA ALA A 15 1.18 -6.62 5.95
C ALA A 15 0.98 -6.18 7.43
N GLY A 16 1.64 -5.10 7.85
CA GLY A 16 1.48 -4.51 9.18
C GLY A 16 0.19 -3.70 9.33
N ILE A 17 -0.51 -3.39 8.24
CA ILE A 17 -1.78 -2.66 8.27
C ILE A 17 -2.88 -3.58 8.79
N ASN A 18 -3.59 -3.12 9.81
CA ASN A 18 -4.67 -3.88 10.43
C ASN A 18 -5.75 -4.24 9.39
N GLY A 19 -5.98 -5.53 9.18
CA GLY A 19 -6.89 -6.04 8.15
C GLY A 19 -6.23 -6.40 6.81
N ILE A 20 -4.92 -6.18 6.63
CA ILE A 20 -4.15 -6.65 5.48
C ILE A 20 -3.33 -7.87 5.89
N SER A 21 -3.61 -9.00 5.24
CA SER A 21 -2.87 -10.25 5.44
C SER A 21 -1.57 -10.26 4.63
N LYS A 22 -0.64 -11.16 4.98
CA LYS A 22 0.57 -11.45 4.18
C LYS A 22 0.25 -11.74 2.71
N GLU A 23 -0.78 -12.54 2.44
CA GLU A 23 -1.22 -12.84 1.08
C GLU A 23 -1.61 -11.56 0.31
N ARG A 24 -2.37 -10.67 0.95
CA ARG A 24 -2.80 -9.40 0.35
C ARG A 24 -1.62 -8.48 0.08
N ALA A 25 -0.67 -8.41 1.02
CA ALA A 25 0.55 -7.64 0.82
C ALA A 25 1.32 -8.15 -0.40
N GLN A 26 1.46 -9.47 -0.55
CA GLN A 26 2.14 -10.07 -1.70
C GLN A 26 1.43 -9.76 -3.03
N VAL A 27 0.10 -9.91 -3.10
CA VAL A 27 -0.65 -9.60 -4.32
C VAL A 27 -0.53 -8.13 -4.71
N LEU A 28 -0.46 -7.22 -3.73
CA LEU A 28 -0.27 -5.80 -4.00
C LEU A 28 1.14 -5.49 -4.55
N LEU A 29 2.16 -6.21 -4.08
CA LEU A 29 3.53 -6.14 -4.62
C LEU A 29 3.62 -6.70 -6.04
N ASP A 30 3.01 -7.85 -6.27
CA ASP A 30 2.96 -8.51 -7.58
C ASP A 30 2.27 -7.62 -8.61
N TYR A 31 1.10 -7.07 -8.25
CA TYR A 31 0.36 -6.16 -9.13
C TYR A 31 1.17 -4.91 -9.49
N ARG A 32 1.95 -4.32 -8.57
CA ARG A 32 2.79 -3.16 -8.92
C ARG A 32 3.99 -3.53 -9.79
N GLU A 33 4.49 -4.76 -9.70
CA GLU A 33 5.57 -5.25 -10.56
C GLU A 33 5.06 -5.51 -11.99
N GLU A 34 3.85 -6.06 -12.13
CA GLU A 34 3.24 -6.33 -13.43
C GLU A 34 2.64 -5.09 -14.10
N HIS A 35 1.87 -4.28 -13.37
CA HIS A 35 1.14 -3.12 -13.91
C HIS A 35 1.89 -1.79 -13.72
N GLY A 36 2.89 -1.75 -12.83
CA GLY A 36 3.59 -0.54 -12.44
C GLY A 36 3.00 0.17 -11.22
N ARG A 37 3.47 1.40 -10.97
CA ARG A 37 3.11 2.16 -9.75
C ARG A 37 1.62 2.47 -9.66
N PHE A 38 1.05 2.32 -8.47
CA PHE A 38 -0.30 2.75 -8.13
C PHE A 38 -0.41 4.27 -8.19
N ARG A 39 -1.37 4.78 -8.96
CA ARG A 39 -1.62 6.22 -9.11
C ARG A 39 -2.87 6.64 -8.35
N SER A 40 -3.79 5.72 -8.12
CA SER A 40 -5.06 5.97 -7.47
C SER A 40 -5.57 4.73 -6.73
N TRP A 41 -6.52 4.95 -5.83
CA TRP A 41 -7.19 3.86 -5.12
C TRP A 41 -7.98 2.93 -6.05
N ASP A 42 -8.32 3.38 -7.26
CA ASP A 42 -8.96 2.54 -8.27
C ASP A 42 -7.99 1.47 -8.82
N ASP A 43 -6.70 1.79 -8.97
CA ASP A 43 -5.68 0.79 -9.33
C ASP A 43 -5.58 -0.29 -8.25
N VAL A 44 -5.61 0.11 -6.97
CA VAL A 44 -5.63 -0.83 -5.83
C VAL A 44 -6.91 -1.67 -5.83
N ARG A 45 -8.04 -1.12 -6.29
CA ARG A 45 -9.31 -1.84 -6.41
C ARG A 45 -9.30 -2.88 -7.53
N CYS A 46 -8.50 -2.68 -8.57
CA CYS A 46 -8.28 -3.67 -9.62
C CYS A 46 -7.43 -4.86 -9.13
N VAL A 47 -6.73 -4.72 -8.00
CA VAL A 47 -5.94 -5.82 -7.42
C VAL A 47 -6.89 -6.92 -6.94
N PRO A 48 -6.73 -8.17 -7.41
CA PRO A 48 -7.60 -9.26 -7.02
C PRO A 48 -7.52 -9.50 -5.51
N GLY A 49 -8.69 -9.53 -4.85
CA GLY A 49 -8.79 -9.67 -3.41
C GLY A 49 -8.72 -8.35 -2.61
N PHE A 50 -8.56 -7.19 -3.26
CA PHE A 50 -8.69 -5.87 -2.63
C PHE A 50 -10.08 -5.26 -2.83
N SER A 51 -10.97 -5.57 -1.90
CA SER A 51 -12.30 -4.96 -1.82
C SER A 51 -12.25 -3.53 -1.26
N GLN A 52 -13.33 -2.78 -1.44
CA GLN A 52 -13.52 -1.43 -0.88
C GLN A 52 -13.16 -1.35 0.62
N TYR A 53 -13.56 -2.35 1.40
CA TYR A 53 -13.24 -2.45 2.82
C TYR A 53 -11.73 -2.42 3.13
N LEU A 54 -10.92 -3.11 2.31
CA LEU A 54 -9.47 -3.18 2.51
C LEU A 54 -8.79 -1.89 2.09
N ILE A 55 -9.26 -1.28 1.01
CA ILE A 55 -8.86 0.06 0.59
C ILE A 55 -9.11 1.07 1.72
N GLU A 56 -10.24 0.95 2.43
CA GLU A 56 -10.49 1.79 3.60
C GLU A 56 -9.54 1.50 4.76
N GLN A 57 -9.15 0.24 5.01
CA GLN A 57 -8.12 -0.07 6.01
C GLN A 57 -6.77 0.53 5.65
N LEU A 58 -6.36 0.44 4.38
CA LEU A 58 -5.14 1.09 3.89
C LEU A 58 -5.20 2.61 4.11
N LYS A 59 -6.31 3.26 3.75
CA LYS A 59 -6.53 4.69 4.01
C LYS A 59 -6.45 5.04 5.50
N LYS A 60 -7.07 4.23 6.36
CA LYS A 60 -7.03 4.41 7.83
C LYS A 60 -5.63 4.17 8.40
N GLY A 61 -4.87 3.26 7.80
CA GLY A 61 -3.45 3.01 8.10
C GLY A 61 -2.50 4.11 7.64
N GLY A 62 -3.01 5.15 6.95
CA GLY A 62 -2.19 6.25 6.45
C GLY A 62 -1.50 5.93 5.12
N ALA A 63 -1.97 4.93 4.38
CA ALA A 63 -1.36 4.59 3.11
C ALA A 63 -1.64 5.65 2.02
N THR A 64 -0.62 5.94 1.21
CA THR A 64 -0.61 6.98 0.18
C THR A 64 0.10 6.47 -1.09
N PHE A 65 0.03 7.24 -2.17
CA PHE A 65 0.66 6.91 -3.47
C PHE A 65 1.74 7.90 -3.88
N ASN A 66 1.68 9.10 -3.30
CA ASN A 66 2.53 10.19 -3.70
C ASN A 66 3.75 10.16 -2.80
N GLY A 67 4.78 9.44 -3.27
CA GLY A 67 6.11 9.26 -2.67
C GLY A 67 6.57 10.48 -1.92
N GLY A 68 6.10 10.60 -0.68
CA GLY A 68 6.15 11.83 0.06
C GLY A 68 7.47 11.82 0.76
N VAL A 69 8.55 12.11 0.02
CA VAL A 69 9.93 12.33 0.46
C VAL A 69 10.04 12.03 1.95
N GLN A 70 10.21 10.74 2.25
CA GLN A 70 10.49 10.31 3.60
C GLN A 70 11.89 10.84 3.84
N ASN A 71 11.97 12.07 4.38
CA ASN A 71 13.21 12.61 4.86
C ASN A 71 13.64 11.65 5.96
N ASP A 72 14.58 10.77 5.65
CA ASP A 72 15.53 10.16 6.57
C ASP A 72 16.16 11.30 7.39
N ALA A 73 15.47 11.71 8.44
CA ALA A 73 15.97 12.66 9.41
C ALA A 73 15.82 12.03 10.79
N GLY A 74 16.82 11.23 11.14
CA GLY A 74 17.24 11.08 12.52
C GLY A 74 17.06 9.69 13.12
N ARG A 75 18.16 8.93 13.06
CA ARG A 75 18.82 8.26 14.20
C ARG A 75 17.99 7.34 15.09
#